data_AF-A0A972P129-F1
#
_entry.id   AF-A0A972P129-F1
#
_cell.length_a   1.000
_cell.length_b   1.000
_cell.length_c   1.000
_cell.angle_alpha   90.00
_cell.angle_beta   90.00
_cell.angle_gamma   90.00
#
_symmetry.space_group_name_H-M   'P 1'
#
loop_
_entity.id
_entity.type
_entity.pdbx_description
1 polymer ?
#
loop_
_entity_poly.entity_id
_entity_poly.type
_entity_poly.pdbx_seq_one_letter_code
_entity_poly.pdbx_strand_id
1 'polypeptide(L)'
;MTKLKIALVAFLGLLLGAPAFAQSSRELQRAFMKIDAQIETGINYRVYNVLVGDANLELKLYAASKEGVQHPQAIASFKSSLLQYALAASLWERKLQGAGWKTISPTEPMYRGLVTSYPDATKSLKEGGAMCDDRTLSIEFLLPLIWQRAGEQSKLAMSLM
;
A
#
# COMPACT_ATOMS: atom_id res chain seq x y z
N MET A 1 47.51 31.99 -7.57
CA MET A 1 46.74 31.35 -6.48
C MET A 1 45.22 31.57 -6.58
N THR A 2 44.74 32.62 -7.25
CA THR A 2 43.30 32.97 -7.34
C THR A 2 42.45 31.98 -8.14
N LYS A 3 42.99 31.39 -9.22
CA LYS A 3 42.29 30.40 -10.06
C LYS A 3 41.99 29.07 -9.34
N LEU A 4 42.84 28.68 -8.37
CA LEU A 4 42.66 27.45 -7.59
C LEU A 4 41.52 27.59 -6.56
N LYS A 5 41.34 28.79 -5.99
CA LYS A 5 40.25 29.06 -5.03
C LYS A 5 38.87 29.06 -5.70
N ILE A 6 38.77 29.54 -6.95
CA ILE A 6 37.51 29.57 -7.71
C ILE A 6 37.07 28.14 -8.09
N ALA A 7 38.03 27.29 -8.51
CA ALA A 7 37.74 25.89 -8.82
C ALA A 7 37.24 25.11 -7.59
N LEU A 8 37.79 25.37 -6.39
CA LEU A 8 37.38 24.69 -5.16
C LEU A 8 35.96 25.08 -4.71
N VAL A 9 35.57 26.35 -4.86
CA VAL A 9 34.22 26.84 -4.51
C VAL A 9 33.17 26.30 -5.50
N ALA A 10 33.50 26.22 -6.79
CA ALA A 10 32.61 25.60 -7.78
C ALA A 10 32.42 24.09 -7.55
N PHE A 11 33.49 23.39 -7.13
CA PHE A 11 33.43 21.96 -6.81
C PHE A 11 32.64 21.68 -5.52
N LEU A 12 32.76 22.53 -4.50
CA LEU A 12 31.94 22.43 -3.28
C LEU A 12 30.45 22.71 -3.56
N GLY A 13 30.14 23.65 -4.46
CA GLY A 13 28.75 23.96 -4.85
C GLY A 13 28.06 22.80 -5.60
N LEU A 14 28.82 22.01 -6.36
CA LEU A 14 28.33 20.82 -7.07
C LEU A 14 28.11 19.61 -6.15
N LEU A 15 28.89 19.47 -5.08
CA LEU A 15 28.77 18.36 -4.12
C LEU A 15 27.63 18.55 -3.10
N LEU A 16 27.24 19.80 -2.82
CA LEU A 16 26.16 20.11 -1.85
C LEU A 16 24.75 20.11 -2.48
N GLY A 17 24.65 19.89 -3.80
CA GLY A 17 23.40 19.99 -4.56
C GLY A 17 22.76 18.66 -4.97
N ALA A 18 23.34 17.51 -4.60
CA ALA A 18 22.69 16.22 -4.89
C ALA A 18 21.37 16.10 -4.12
N PRO A 19 20.26 15.76 -4.78
CA PRO A 19 18.92 15.96 -4.24
C PRO A 19 18.60 14.88 -3.20
N ALA A 20 18.82 15.18 -1.92
CA ALA A 20 18.26 14.40 -0.82
C ALA A 20 16.73 14.20 -0.97
N PHE A 21 16.07 15.04 -1.78
CA PHE A 21 14.65 14.95 -2.12
C PHE A 21 14.28 13.73 -2.97
N ALA A 22 15.09 13.33 -3.96
CA ALA A 22 14.72 12.20 -4.84
C ALA A 22 14.86 10.82 -4.17
N GLN A 23 15.40 10.78 -2.96
CA GLN A 23 15.59 9.55 -2.22
C GLN A 23 14.28 9.10 -1.55
N SER A 24 13.52 10.02 -0.97
CA SER A 24 12.28 9.70 -0.24
C SER A 24 11.18 9.11 -1.10
N SER A 25 10.96 9.64 -2.32
CA SER A 25 9.97 9.07 -3.23
C SER A 25 10.35 7.66 -3.67
N ARG A 26 11.60 7.43 -4.04
CA ARG A 26 12.07 6.11 -4.47
C ARG A 26 11.98 5.06 -3.37
N GLU A 27 12.28 5.42 -2.13
CA GLU A 27 12.16 4.54 -0.97
C GLU A 27 10.69 4.16 -0.72
N LEU A 28 9.78 5.14 -0.76
CA LEU A 28 8.35 4.90 -0.67
C LEU A 28 7.83 3.99 -1.79
N GLN A 29 8.17 4.27 -3.04
CA GLN A 29 7.76 3.44 -4.18
C GLN A 29 8.23 2.00 -4.01
N ARG A 30 9.50 1.80 -3.63
CA ARG A 30 10.07 0.47 -3.37
C ARG A 30 9.34 -0.26 -2.24
N ALA A 31 8.94 0.43 -1.17
CA ALA A 31 8.21 -0.19 -0.07
C ALA A 31 6.86 -0.77 -0.53
N PHE A 32 6.10 -0.01 -1.32
CA PHE A 32 4.84 -0.50 -1.90
C PHE A 32 5.05 -1.61 -2.94
N MET A 33 6.04 -1.49 -3.82
CA MET A 33 6.37 -2.54 -4.79
C MET A 33 6.78 -3.85 -4.12
N LYS A 34 7.42 -3.82 -2.94
CA LYS A 34 7.74 -5.02 -2.17
C LYS A 34 6.49 -5.74 -1.67
N ILE A 35 5.45 -4.99 -1.27
CA ILE A 35 4.16 -5.58 -0.88
C ILE A 35 3.56 -6.30 -2.09
N ASP A 36 3.48 -5.64 -3.24
CA ASP A 36 2.93 -6.22 -4.48
C ASP A 36 3.70 -7.47 -4.92
N ALA A 37 5.04 -7.41 -4.94
CA ALA A 37 5.89 -8.55 -5.26
C ALA A 37 5.67 -9.74 -4.31
N GLN A 38 5.44 -9.47 -3.01
CA GLN A 38 5.14 -10.52 -2.04
C GLN A 38 3.77 -11.15 -2.27
N ILE A 39 2.78 -10.37 -2.72
CA ILE A 39 1.45 -10.88 -3.07
C ILE A 39 1.55 -11.79 -4.30
N GLU A 40 2.28 -11.36 -5.34
CA GLU A 40 2.43 -12.11 -6.59
C GLU A 40 3.20 -13.43 -6.42
N THR A 41 4.22 -13.46 -5.55
CA THR A 41 5.06 -14.65 -5.32
C THR A 41 4.49 -15.62 -4.28
N GLY A 42 3.36 -15.27 -3.66
CA GLY A 42 2.73 -16.03 -2.59
C GLY A 42 3.01 -15.45 -1.21
N ILE A 43 1.98 -15.36 -0.38
CA ILE A 43 2.01 -14.56 0.83
C ILE A 43 2.53 -15.36 2.03
N ASN A 44 3.67 -14.93 2.56
CA ASN A 44 4.03 -15.20 3.95
C ASN A 44 3.44 -14.09 4.83
N TYR A 45 2.45 -14.42 5.66
CA TYR A 45 1.72 -13.43 6.44
C TYR A 45 2.60 -12.63 7.42
N ARG A 46 3.59 -13.29 8.05
CA ARG A 46 4.51 -12.61 8.96
C ARG A 46 5.31 -11.54 8.22
N VAL A 47 5.75 -11.85 7.00
CA VAL A 47 6.47 -10.91 6.13
C VAL A 47 5.54 -9.80 5.67
N TYR A 48 4.32 -10.13 5.26
CA TYR A 48 3.33 -9.17 4.79
C TYR A 48 3.04 -8.06 5.81
N ASN A 49 2.79 -8.40 7.09
CA ASN A 49 2.56 -7.40 8.13
C ASN A 49 3.75 -6.45 8.34
N VAL A 50 4.97 -6.99 8.27
CA VAL A 50 6.20 -6.19 8.36
C VAL A 50 6.29 -5.23 7.18
N LEU A 51 6.05 -5.71 5.95
CA LEU A 51 6.09 -4.87 4.75
C LEU A 51 5.05 -3.74 4.78
N VAL A 52 3.84 -4.01 5.29
CA VAL A 52 2.81 -2.97 5.50
C VAL A 52 3.28 -1.94 6.54
N GLY A 53 3.94 -2.40 7.62
CA GLY A 53 4.54 -1.52 8.61
C GLY A 53 5.65 -0.63 8.04
N ASP A 54 6.56 -1.21 7.24
CA ASP A 54 7.64 -0.50 6.56
C ASP A 54 7.08 0.55 5.59
N ALA A 55 6.09 0.19 4.77
CA ALA A 55 5.44 1.12 3.84
C ALA A 55 4.74 2.28 4.57
N ASN A 56 4.16 2.04 5.75
CA ASN A 56 3.60 3.10 6.59
C ASN A 56 4.67 4.06 7.12
N LEU A 57 5.83 3.55 7.52
CA LEU A 57 6.96 4.39 7.94
C LEU A 57 7.43 5.26 6.78
N GLU A 58 7.71 4.67 5.62
CA GLU A 58 8.17 5.39 4.43
C GLU A 58 7.15 6.45 3.99
N LEU A 59 5.85 6.14 4.06
CA LEU A 59 4.80 7.10 3.72
C LEU A 59 4.81 8.31 4.66
N LYS A 60 5.05 8.10 5.96
CA LYS A 60 5.15 9.20 6.92
C LYS A 60 6.38 10.07 6.67
N LEU A 61 7.53 9.45 6.35
CA LEU A 61 8.76 10.15 6.01
C LEU A 61 8.58 10.97 4.73
N TYR A 62 8.04 10.35 3.67
CA TYR A 62 7.73 11.04 2.41
C TYR A 62 6.75 12.19 2.63
N ALA A 63 5.67 11.98 3.37
CA ALA A 63 4.67 13.03 3.63
C ALA A 63 5.23 14.24 4.40
N ALA A 64 6.27 14.03 5.22
CA ALA A 64 6.96 15.10 5.93
C ALA A 64 8.08 15.77 5.10
N SER A 65 8.47 15.17 3.98
CA SER A 65 9.50 15.72 3.08
C SER A 65 8.98 16.92 2.28
N LYS A 66 9.90 17.76 1.76
CA LYS A 66 9.51 18.87 0.87
C LYS A 66 8.84 18.36 -0.41
N GLU A 67 9.29 17.21 -0.91
CA GLU A 67 8.71 16.55 -2.08
C GLU A 67 7.26 16.15 -1.78
N GLY A 68 7.00 15.39 -0.72
CA GLY A 68 5.64 14.99 -0.36
C GLY A 68 4.66 16.16 -0.17
N VAL A 69 5.12 17.27 0.42
CA VAL A 69 4.30 18.49 0.55
C VAL A 69 3.83 19.04 -0.82
N GLN A 70 4.64 18.85 -1.87
CA GLN A 70 4.28 19.25 -3.25
C GLN A 70 3.34 18.25 -3.94
N HIS A 71 3.24 17.01 -3.44
CA HIS A 71 2.43 15.94 -4.03
C HIS A 71 1.34 15.40 -3.07
N PRO A 72 0.41 16.24 -2.59
CA PRO A 72 -0.62 15.82 -1.63
C PRO A 72 -1.57 14.75 -2.19
N GLN A 73 -1.82 14.74 -3.50
CA GLN A 73 -2.64 13.73 -4.17
C GLN A 73 -1.97 12.35 -4.19
N ALA A 74 -0.65 12.30 -4.36
CA ALA A 74 0.13 11.06 -4.25
C ALA A 74 0.06 10.53 -2.82
N ILE A 75 0.24 11.40 -1.81
CA ILE A 75 0.11 11.02 -0.39
C ILE A 75 -1.28 10.44 -0.10
N ALA A 76 -2.35 11.09 -0.58
CA ALA A 76 -3.72 10.61 -0.37
C ALA A 76 -3.94 9.22 -0.99
N SER A 77 -3.41 9.00 -2.20
CA SER A 77 -3.50 7.72 -2.91
C SER A 77 -2.70 6.62 -2.19
N PHE A 78 -1.47 6.91 -1.73
CA PHE A 78 -0.69 5.97 -0.91
C PHE A 78 -1.38 5.65 0.42
N LYS A 79 -1.99 6.64 1.10
CA LYS A 79 -2.77 6.40 2.32
C LYS A 79 -3.95 5.47 2.05
N SER A 80 -4.67 5.70 0.95
CA SER A 80 -5.77 4.83 0.53
C SER A 80 -5.30 3.40 0.27
N SER A 81 -4.20 3.24 -0.46
CA SER A 81 -3.58 1.93 -0.72
C SER A 81 -3.14 1.23 0.58
N LEU A 82 -2.46 1.95 1.47
CA LEU A 82 -1.99 1.42 2.76
C LEU A 82 -3.14 0.95 3.65
N LEU A 83 -4.26 1.70 3.70
CA LEU A 83 -5.45 1.30 4.46
C LEU A 83 -6.04 -0.01 3.93
N GLN A 84 -5.99 -0.24 2.63
CA GLN A 84 -6.48 -1.49 2.03
C GLN A 84 -5.53 -2.65 2.32
N TYR A 85 -4.21 -2.46 2.21
CA TYR A 85 -3.26 -3.51 2.62
C TYR A 85 -3.37 -3.85 4.11
N ALA A 86 -3.57 -2.84 4.96
CA ALA A 86 -3.80 -3.04 6.40
C ALA A 86 -5.11 -3.78 6.67
N LEU A 87 -6.20 -3.45 5.96
CA LEU A 87 -7.45 -4.19 6.02
C LEU A 87 -7.26 -5.66 5.62
N ALA A 88 -6.56 -5.93 4.52
CA ALA A 88 -6.23 -7.29 4.11
C ALA A 88 -5.40 -8.03 5.18
N ALA A 89 -4.47 -7.34 5.84
CA ALA A 89 -3.68 -7.88 6.95
C ALA A 89 -4.58 -8.32 8.12
N SER A 90 -5.55 -7.49 8.51
CA SER A 90 -6.50 -7.79 9.57
C SER A 90 -7.45 -8.93 9.21
N LEU A 91 -7.93 -8.98 7.96
CA LEU A 91 -8.79 -10.07 7.48
C LEU A 91 -8.03 -11.40 7.42
N TRP A 92 -6.77 -11.37 7.01
CA TRP A 92 -5.92 -12.56 7.05
C TRP A 92 -5.67 -13.03 8.49
N GLU A 93 -5.40 -12.12 9.42
CA GLU A 93 -5.26 -12.47 10.84
C GLU A 93 -6.48 -13.22 11.35
N ARG A 94 -7.66 -12.66 11.06
CA ARG A 94 -8.95 -13.26 11.38
C ARG A 94 -9.09 -14.65 10.76
N LYS A 95 -8.72 -14.84 9.48
CA LYS A 95 -8.75 -16.16 8.82
C LYS A 95 -7.89 -17.19 9.56
N LEU A 96 -6.76 -16.79 10.15
CA LEU A 96 -5.86 -17.67 10.89
C LEU A 96 -6.37 -18.03 12.30
N GLN A 97 -7.31 -17.28 12.86
CA GLN A 97 -7.85 -17.52 14.22
C GLN A 97 -8.84 -18.69 14.31
N GLY A 98 -9.26 -19.31 13.20
CA GLY A 98 -10.01 -20.58 13.21
C GLY A 98 -11.15 -20.67 12.19
N ALA A 99 -11.85 -21.81 12.20
CA ALA A 99 -12.83 -22.16 11.16
C ALA A 99 -14.04 -21.21 11.05
N GLY A 100 -14.55 -20.68 12.16
CA GLY A 100 -15.69 -19.75 12.18
C GLY A 100 -15.36 -18.33 11.68
N TRP A 101 -14.08 -18.03 11.47
CA TRP A 101 -13.60 -16.68 11.14
C TRP A 101 -13.24 -16.52 9.67
N LYS A 102 -13.49 -17.54 8.84
CA LYS A 102 -13.17 -17.53 7.40
C LYS A 102 -14.15 -16.72 6.56
N THR A 103 -15.28 -16.34 7.14
CA THR A 103 -16.31 -15.53 6.48
C THR A 103 -16.67 -14.29 7.29
N ILE A 104 -17.36 -13.36 6.63
CA ILE A 104 -17.89 -12.13 7.21
C ILE A 104 -19.40 -12.13 7.01
N SER A 105 -20.15 -12.13 8.10
CA SER A 105 -21.61 -12.14 8.08
C SER A 105 -22.22 -10.77 7.76
N PRO A 106 -23.37 -10.70 7.07
CA PRO A 106 -24.14 -9.46 6.88
C PRO A 106 -24.48 -8.70 8.16
N THR A 107 -24.51 -9.41 9.29
CA THR A 107 -24.78 -8.84 10.61
C THR A 107 -23.58 -8.12 11.22
N GLU A 108 -22.38 -8.32 10.68
CA GLU A 108 -21.17 -7.72 11.20
C GLU A 108 -21.01 -6.26 10.76
N PRO A 109 -20.53 -5.37 11.64
CA PRO A 109 -20.37 -3.95 11.31
C PRO A 109 -19.52 -3.68 10.06
N MET A 110 -18.47 -4.48 9.83
CA MET A 110 -17.56 -4.29 8.69
C MET A 110 -18.16 -4.71 7.34
N TYR A 111 -19.19 -5.55 7.33
CA TYR A 111 -19.76 -6.11 6.09
C TYR A 111 -20.23 -5.00 5.14
N ARG A 112 -20.98 -4.02 5.65
CA ARG A 112 -21.47 -2.89 4.84
C ARG A 112 -20.32 -2.09 4.21
N GLY A 113 -19.28 -1.81 4.97
CA GLY A 113 -18.10 -1.12 4.47
C GLY A 113 -17.40 -1.89 3.35
N LEU A 114 -17.32 -3.22 3.47
CA LEU A 114 -16.71 -4.09 2.47
C LEU A 114 -17.53 -4.15 1.18
N VAL A 115 -18.84 -4.37 1.23
CA VAL A 115 -19.66 -4.43 0.01
C VAL A 115 -19.75 -3.09 -0.71
N THR A 116 -19.69 -1.97 0.03
CA THR A 116 -19.63 -0.63 -0.57
C THR A 116 -18.26 -0.37 -1.20
N SER A 117 -17.17 -0.76 -0.53
CA SER A 117 -15.82 -0.52 -1.03
C SER A 117 -15.40 -1.51 -2.12
N TYR A 118 -15.97 -2.71 -2.14
CA TYR A 118 -15.67 -3.77 -3.09
C TYR A 118 -16.97 -4.35 -3.65
N PRO A 119 -17.66 -3.64 -4.58
CA PRO A 119 -18.92 -4.11 -5.14
C PRO A 119 -18.81 -5.50 -5.78
N ASP A 120 -17.68 -5.80 -6.42
CA ASP A 120 -17.41 -7.12 -7.00
C ASP A 120 -17.39 -8.26 -5.98
N ALA A 121 -17.16 -7.96 -4.70
CA ALA A 121 -17.26 -8.96 -3.63
C ALA A 121 -18.67 -9.54 -3.50
N THR A 122 -19.70 -8.82 -3.96
CA THR A 122 -21.10 -9.30 -3.92
C THR A 122 -21.45 -10.32 -4.99
N LYS A 123 -20.59 -10.50 -6.00
CA LYS A 123 -20.73 -11.55 -7.00
C LYS A 123 -20.47 -12.91 -6.38
N SER A 124 -21.00 -13.97 -7.00
CA SER A 124 -20.75 -15.33 -6.55
C SER A 124 -19.28 -15.72 -6.72
N LEU A 125 -18.81 -16.73 -5.97
CA LEU A 125 -17.44 -17.25 -6.11
C LEU A 125 -17.12 -17.69 -7.55
N LYS A 126 -18.11 -18.23 -8.28
CA LYS A 126 -17.96 -18.68 -9.67
C LYS A 126 -17.76 -17.52 -10.66
N GLU A 127 -18.19 -16.33 -10.30
CA GLU A 127 -18.07 -15.11 -11.10
C GLU A 127 -16.86 -14.26 -10.67
N GLY A 128 -15.98 -14.82 -9.83
CA GLY A 128 -14.80 -14.13 -9.30
C GLY A 128 -15.11 -13.16 -8.17
N GLY A 129 -16.30 -13.22 -7.57
CA GLY A 129 -16.64 -12.48 -6.36
C GLY A 129 -16.25 -13.22 -5.08
N ALA A 130 -16.76 -12.73 -3.95
CA ALA A 130 -16.47 -13.29 -2.63
C ALA A 130 -17.73 -13.79 -1.89
N MET A 131 -18.92 -13.69 -2.51
CA MET A 131 -20.18 -14.04 -1.88
C MET A 131 -20.40 -15.57 -1.85
N CYS A 132 -20.66 -16.09 -0.66
CA CYS A 132 -21.11 -17.46 -0.40
C CYS A 132 -22.63 -17.58 -0.53
N ASP A 133 -23.14 -18.82 -0.59
CA ASP A 133 -24.57 -19.11 -0.77
C ASP A 133 -25.46 -18.55 0.36
N ASP A 134 -24.91 -18.40 1.57
CA ASP A 134 -25.58 -17.85 2.76
C ASP A 134 -25.48 -16.32 2.87
N ARG A 135 -25.04 -15.65 1.80
CA ARG A 135 -24.77 -14.21 1.73
C ARG A 135 -23.64 -13.72 2.65
N THR A 136 -22.78 -14.61 3.12
CA THR A 136 -21.53 -14.22 3.79
C THR A 136 -20.45 -13.92 2.76
N LEU A 137 -19.46 -13.10 3.11
CA LEU A 137 -18.27 -12.90 2.28
C LEU A 137 -17.17 -13.86 2.73
N SER A 138 -16.65 -14.67 1.82
CA SER A 138 -15.45 -15.47 2.06
C SER A 138 -14.22 -14.57 2.07
N ILE A 139 -13.48 -14.58 3.18
CA ILE A 139 -12.24 -13.80 3.32
C ILE A 139 -11.22 -14.22 2.25
N GLU A 140 -11.16 -15.51 1.93
CA GLU A 140 -10.21 -16.05 0.95
C GLU A 140 -10.36 -15.43 -0.44
N PHE A 141 -11.60 -15.25 -0.89
CA PHE A 141 -11.90 -14.66 -2.19
C PHE A 141 -11.99 -13.13 -2.14
N LEU A 142 -12.23 -12.55 -0.97
CA LEU A 142 -12.24 -11.11 -0.77
C LEU A 142 -10.81 -10.51 -0.80
N LEU A 143 -9.83 -11.22 -0.25
CA LEU A 143 -8.45 -10.74 -0.15
C LEU A 143 -7.82 -10.34 -1.51
N PRO A 144 -7.92 -11.16 -2.59
CA PRO A 144 -7.44 -10.76 -3.92
C PRO A 144 -8.07 -9.47 -4.43
N LEU A 145 -9.37 -9.24 -4.21
CA LEU A 145 -10.05 -8.01 -4.61
C LEU A 145 -9.49 -6.79 -3.88
N ILE A 146 -9.21 -6.94 -2.58
CA ILE A 146 -8.59 -5.90 -1.76
C ILE A 146 -7.18 -5.60 -2.24
N TRP A 147 -6.35 -6.63 -2.47
CA TRP A 147 -4.98 -6.46 -2.94
C TRP A 147 -4.92 -5.82 -4.32
N GLN A 148 -5.79 -6.23 -5.25
CA GLN A 148 -5.85 -5.64 -6.57
C GLN A 148 -6.13 -4.14 -6.48
N ARG A 149 -7.17 -3.73 -5.74
CA ARG A 149 -7.52 -2.31 -5.59
C ARG A 149 -6.44 -1.53 -4.83
N ALA A 150 -5.79 -2.15 -3.84
CA ALA A 150 -4.66 -1.55 -3.13
C ALA A 150 -3.48 -1.27 -4.09
N GLY A 151 -3.14 -2.24 -4.94
CA GLY A 151 -2.08 -2.12 -5.96
C GLY A 151 -2.41 -1.13 -7.08
N GLU A 152 -3.69 -1.03 -7.48
CA GLU A 152 -4.13 0.02 -8.41
C GLU A 152 -3.94 1.43 -7.81
N GLN A 153 -4.29 1.60 -6.53
CA GLN A 153 -4.10 2.87 -5.82
C GLN A 153 -2.61 3.19 -5.58
N SER A 154 -1.77 2.18 -5.31
CA SER A 154 -0.33 2.39 -5.17
C SER A 154 0.28 2.85 -6.51
N LYS A 155 -0.06 2.19 -7.63
CA LYS A 155 0.40 2.57 -8.97
C LYS A 155 -0.07 3.96 -9.37
N LEU A 156 -1.31 4.33 -9.07
CA LEU A 156 -1.81 5.68 -9.25
C LEU A 156 -0.99 6.69 -8.45
N ALA A 157 -0.72 6.39 -7.17
CA ALA A 157 0.09 7.25 -6.32
C ALA A 157 1.49 7.48 -6.91
N MET A 158 2.13 6.43 -7.42
CA MET A 158 3.44 6.49 -8.08
C MET A 158 3.43 7.37 -9.34
N SER A 159 2.33 7.39 -10.10
CA SER A 159 2.20 8.25 -11.29
C SER A 159 1.94 9.73 -10.98
N LEU A 160 1.61 10.06 -9.72
CA LEU A 160 1.31 11.43 -9.26
C LEU A 160 2.51 12.11 -8.56
N MET A 161 3.61 11.38 -8.38
CA MET A 161 4.90 11.88 -7.89
C MET A 161 5.72 12.43 -9.06
#